data_AF-A0A373NQI3-F1
#
_entry.id   AF-A0A373NQI3-F1
#
_cell.length_a   1.000
_cell.length_b   1.000
_cell.length_c   1.000
_cell.angle_alpha   90.00
_cell.angle_beta   90.00
_cell.angle_gamma   90.00
#
_symmetry.space_group_name_H-M   'P 1'
#
loop_
_entity.id
_entity.type
_entity.pdbx_description
1 polymer ?
#
loop_
_entity_poly.entity_id
_entity_poly.type
_entity_poly.pdbx_seq_one_letter_code
_entity_poly.pdbx_strand_id
1 'polypeptide(L)'
;MKPEEALEELSYEDTAYGGNCTYEVRQEAIKALQKQIPRKPIDKTKPDDTASLAYENCNIIVCPTCSRRLKLKSKGKYCDKCGQKLDWSEKDGVQH
;
A
#
# COMPACT_ATOMS: atom_id res chain seq x y z
N MET A 1 -4.95 15.63 -12.94
CA MET A 1 -4.54 14.29 -13.38
C MET A 1 -4.64 13.35 -12.19
N LYS A 2 -5.45 12.31 -12.32
CA LYS A 2 -5.52 11.23 -11.32
C LYS A 2 -4.22 10.41 -11.39
N PRO A 3 -3.79 9.77 -10.29
CA PRO A 3 -2.60 8.92 -10.31
C PRO A 3 -2.73 7.76 -11.31
N GLU A 4 -3.95 7.31 -11.61
CA GLU A 4 -4.25 6.28 -12.61
C GLU A 4 -3.95 6.76 -14.04
N GLU A 5 -4.42 7.96 -14.41
CA GLU A 5 -4.17 8.58 -15.72
C GLU A 5 -2.66 8.80 -15.94
N ALA A 6 -1.95 9.25 -14.90
CA ALA A 6 -0.49 9.43 -14.97
C ALA A 6 0.26 8.10 -15.17
N LEU A 7 -0.25 6.99 -14.61
CA LEU A 7 0.35 5.67 -14.76
C LEU A 7 0.12 5.11 -16.17
N GLU A 8 -1.04 5.38 -16.77
CA GLU A 8 -1.36 4.99 -18.14
C GLU A 8 -0.42 5.70 -19.13
N GLU A 9 -0.24 7.02 -19.00
CA GLU A 9 0.69 7.78 -19.84
C GLU A 9 2.16 7.32 -19.69
N LEU A 10 2.57 6.96 -18.47
CA LEU A 10 3.92 6.41 -18.21
C LEU A 10 4.09 4.96 -18.67
N SER A 11 3.03 4.26 -19.05
CA SER A 11 3.12 2.87 -19.54
C SER A 11 3.62 2.78 -20.97
N TYR A 12 3.38 3.82 -21.78
CA TYR A 12 3.84 3.88 -23.17
C TYR A 12 5.37 4.08 -23.25
N GLU A 13 5.98 3.49 -24.28
CA GLU A 13 7.45 3.48 -24.47
C GLU A 13 7.99 4.82 -24.97
N ASP A 14 7.18 5.57 -25.73
CA ASP A 14 7.56 6.84 -26.34
C ASP A 14 6.79 8.01 -25.72
N THR A 15 7.31 8.60 -24.64
CA THR A 15 6.89 9.97 -24.30
C THR A 15 7.51 10.89 -25.34
N ALA A 16 6.72 11.35 -26.32
CA ALA A 16 7.12 12.26 -27.41
C ALA A 16 7.71 13.62 -26.95
N TYR A 17 7.93 13.80 -25.65
CA TYR A 17 8.36 15.02 -25.00
C TYR A 17 9.89 15.10 -24.84
N GLY A 18 10.65 14.84 -25.92
CA GLY A 18 12.03 15.33 -26.15
C GLY A 18 13.11 15.13 -25.07
N GLY A 19 12.83 14.39 -24.00
CA GLY A 19 13.70 14.21 -22.84
C GLY A 19 14.06 12.74 -22.69
N ASN A 20 15.31 12.48 -22.32
CA ASN A 20 15.86 11.14 -22.13
C ASN A 20 15.29 10.53 -20.83
N CYS A 21 14.00 10.17 -20.82
CA CYS A 21 13.36 9.46 -19.73
C CYS A 21 13.86 8.02 -19.76
N THR A 22 14.97 7.76 -19.07
CA THR A 22 15.50 6.40 -18.98
C THR A 22 14.48 5.48 -18.31
N TYR A 23 14.52 4.20 -18.64
CA TYR A 23 13.64 3.18 -18.06
C TYR A 23 13.59 3.27 -16.53
N GLU A 24 14.74 3.50 -15.87
CA GLU A 24 14.85 3.59 -14.41
C GLU A 24 14.10 4.78 -13.82
N VAL A 25 14.21 5.97 -14.44
CA VAL A 25 13.50 7.19 -14.02
C VAL A 25 11.99 6.97 -14.10
N ARG A 26 11.54 6.33 -15.19
CA ARG A 26 10.13 5.96 -15.39
C ARG A 26 9.63 4.99 -14.32
N GLN A 27 10.42 3.96 -13.98
CA GLN A 27 10.06 3.00 -12.95
C GLN A 27 9.95 3.64 -11.56
N GLU A 28 10.85 4.54 -11.18
CA GLU A 28 10.75 5.24 -9.90
C GLU A 28 9.54 6.19 -9.84
N ALA A 29 9.21 6.87 -10.95
CA ALA A 29 7.98 7.68 -11.05
C ALA A 29 6.72 6.82 -10.89
N ILE A 30 6.65 5.68 -11.60
CA ILE A 30 5.55 4.71 -11.49
C ILE A 30 5.40 4.22 -10.04
N LYS A 31 6.50 3.81 -9.41
CA LYS A 31 6.52 3.31 -8.03
C LYS A 31 6.08 4.38 -7.02
N ALA A 32 6.45 5.64 -7.23
CA ALA A 32 6.00 6.75 -6.39
C ALA A 32 4.49 7.00 -6.55
N LEU A 33 3.98 6.99 -7.78
CA LEU A 33 2.55 7.16 -8.08
C LEU A 33 1.72 6.01 -7.50
N GLN A 34 2.17 4.76 -7.64
CA GLN A 34 1.52 3.58 -7.06
C GLN A 34 1.38 3.67 -5.53
N LYS A 35 2.33 4.29 -4.83
CA LYS A 35 2.25 4.51 -3.38
C LYS A 35 1.16 5.50 -2.97
N GLN A 36 0.78 6.41 -3.87
CA GLN A 36 -0.28 7.40 -3.60
C GLN A 36 -1.68 6.82 -3.75
N ILE A 37 -1.84 5.70 -4.46
CA ILE A 37 -3.10 4.98 -4.59
C ILE A 37 -3.39 4.27 -3.26
N PRO A 38 -4.53 4.53 -2.58
CA PRO A 38 -4.88 3.85 -1.34
C PRO A 38 -4.93 2.32 -1.55
N ARG A 39 -4.25 1.56 -0.70
CA ARG A 39 -4.31 0.09 -0.70
C ARG A 39 -4.68 -0.44 0.67
N LYS A 40 -5.50 -1.50 0.68
CA LYS A 40 -5.93 -2.13 1.93
C LYS A 40 -4.76 -2.87 2.60
N PRO A 41 -4.54 -2.67 3.91
CA PRO A 41 -3.64 -3.49 4.69
C PRO A 41 -3.98 -4.99 4.61
N ILE A 42 -2.96 -5.84 4.71
CA ILE A 42 -3.14 -7.29 4.68
C ILE A 42 -3.17 -7.80 6.12
N ASP A 43 -4.23 -8.51 6.48
CA ASP A 43 -4.31 -9.22 7.76
C ASP A 43 -3.61 -10.59 7.64
N LYS A 44 -2.61 -10.81 8.48
CA LYS A 44 -1.85 -12.06 8.60
C LYS A 44 -1.96 -12.66 10.00
N THR A 45 -3.01 -12.30 10.75
CA THR A 45 -3.27 -12.86 12.07
C THR A 45 -3.47 -14.37 11.95
N LYS A 46 -2.61 -15.15 12.60
CA LYS A 46 -2.73 -16.62 12.64
C LYS A 46 -3.62 -17.01 13.82
N PRO A 47 -4.66 -17.84 13.61
CA PRO A 47 -5.56 -18.24 14.70
C PRO A 47 -4.98 -19.30 15.66
N ASP A 48 -3.89 -19.99 15.32
CA ASP A 48 -3.56 -21.30 15.94
C ASP A 48 -2.19 -21.40 16.64
N ASP A 49 -1.37 -20.35 16.67
CA ASP A 49 -0.13 -20.41 17.44
C ASP A 49 -0.47 -20.22 18.92
N THR A 50 -0.23 -21.21 19.77
CA THR A 50 -0.47 -21.23 21.24
C THR A 50 0.11 -20.03 22.00
N ALA A 51 1.02 -19.26 21.38
CA ALA A 51 1.51 -17.97 21.86
C ALA A 51 0.51 -16.80 21.70
N SER A 52 -0.54 -16.97 20.88
CA SER A 52 -1.59 -15.97 20.59
C SER A 52 -2.58 -15.81 21.75
N LEU A 53 -2.64 -16.77 22.67
CA LEU A 53 -3.40 -16.67 23.92
C LEU A 53 -2.65 -15.89 25.01
N ALA A 54 -1.32 -15.75 24.90
CA ALA A 54 -0.51 -15.06 25.91
C ALA A 54 -0.48 -13.53 25.73
N TYR A 55 -0.89 -13.02 24.57
CA TYR A 55 -0.98 -11.59 24.30
C TYR A 55 -2.30 -11.31 23.59
N GLU A 56 -3.22 -10.59 24.24
CA GLU A 56 -4.54 -10.14 23.76
C GLU A 56 -4.51 -9.29 22.46
N ASN A 57 -3.37 -9.19 21.75
CA ASN A 57 -3.16 -8.25 20.65
C ASN A 57 -2.24 -8.80 19.54
N CYS A 58 -2.41 -10.06 19.14
CA CYS A 58 -1.69 -10.63 18.00
C CYS A 58 -2.32 -10.32 16.63
N ASN A 59 -3.05 -9.20 16.49
CA ASN A 59 -3.42 -8.72 15.16
C ASN A 59 -2.14 -8.35 14.38
N ILE A 60 -1.77 -9.18 13.41
CA ILE A 60 -0.60 -8.96 12.55
C ILE A 60 -1.09 -8.38 11.24
N ILE A 61 -1.29 -7.06 11.24
CA ILE A 61 -1.62 -6.32 10.02
C ILE A 61 -0.33 -5.80 9.40
N VAL A 62 -0.13 -6.06 8.11
CA VAL A 62 1.09 -5.69 7.36
C VAL A 62 0.77 -4.77 6.19
N CYS A 63 1.76 -3.95 5.82
CA CYS A 63 1.68 -3.09 4.65
C CYS A 63 1.65 -3.93 3.37
N PRO A 64 0.77 -3.66 2.40
CA PRO A 64 0.70 -4.43 1.15
C PRO A 64 1.94 -4.28 0.27
N THR A 65 2.68 -3.18 0.41
CA THR A 65 3.81 -2.85 -0.47
C THR A 65 5.15 -3.30 0.11
N CYS A 66 5.39 -3.10 1.41
CA CYS A 66 6.66 -3.46 2.05
C CYS A 66 6.58 -4.70 2.95
N SER A 67 5.37 -5.28 3.14
CA SER A 67 5.11 -6.43 4.01
C SER A 67 5.54 -6.26 5.48
N ARG A 68 5.90 -5.04 5.90
CA ARG A 68 6.27 -4.74 7.30
C ARG A 68 5.02 -4.56 8.14
N ARG A 69 5.12 -4.92 9.42
CA ARG A 69 4.05 -4.78 10.41
C ARG A 69 3.64 -3.31 10.58
N LEU A 70 2.35 -3.03 10.47
CA LEU A 70 1.79 -1.70 10.69
C LEU A 70 1.48 -1.51 12.18
N LYS A 71 1.74 -0.29 12.67
CA LYS A 71 1.41 0.09 14.05
C LYS A 71 -0.08 0.40 14.14
N LEU A 72 -0.86 -0.53 14.71
CA LEU A 72 -2.32 -0.45 14.78
C LEU A 72 -2.87 0.58 15.80
N LYS A 73 -2.05 1.01 16.77
CA LYS A 73 -2.46 1.96 17.83
C LYS A 73 -2.96 3.30 17.29
N SER A 74 -2.53 3.67 16.09
CA SER A 74 -3.03 4.82 15.35
C SER A 74 -3.18 4.34 13.91
N LYS A 75 -4.40 4.04 13.44
CA LYS A 75 -4.72 3.69 12.04
C LYS A 75 -4.30 4.83 11.11
N GLY A 76 -3.00 4.92 10.83
CA GLY A 76 -2.38 6.03 10.11
C GLY A 76 -2.76 5.98 8.64
N LYS A 77 -2.90 7.16 8.01
CA LYS A 77 -3.24 7.25 6.57
C LYS A 77 -2.14 6.72 5.65
N TYR A 78 -0.92 6.57 6.16
CA TYR A 78 0.24 6.13 5.40
C TYR A 78 1.06 5.11 6.20
N CYS A 79 1.75 4.21 5.50
CA CYS A 79 2.74 3.32 6.09
C CYS A 79 3.96 4.11 6.56
N ASP A 80 4.33 3.95 7.83
CA ASP A 80 5.50 4.59 8.46
C ASP A 80 6.85 4.15 7.87
N LYS A 81 6.86 3.05 7.10
CA LYS A 81 8.09 2.48 6.52
C LYS A 81 8.31 2.83 5.06
N CYS A 82 7.26 2.82 4.25
CA CYS A 82 7.39 2.97 2.79
C CYS A 82 6.55 4.11 2.19
N GLY A 83 5.73 4.80 3.00
CA GLY A 83 4.88 5.90 2.57
C GLY A 83 3.64 5.48 1.77
N GLN A 84 3.34 4.18 1.67
CA GLN A 84 2.13 3.68 1.00
C GLN A 84 0.89 4.27 1.67
N LYS A 85 0.00 4.89 0.89
CA LYS A 85 -1.31 5.32 1.37
C LYS A 85 -2.16 4.10 1.71
N LEU A 86 -2.70 4.09 2.92
CA LEU A 86 -3.47 2.98 3.48
C LEU A 86 -4.95 3.30 3.42
N ASP A 87 -5.72 2.32 2.95
CA ASP A 87 -7.18 2.35 2.99
C ASP A 87 -7.67 1.47 4.13
N TRP A 88 -8.27 2.10 5.14
CA TRP A 88 -8.86 1.44 6.30
C TRP A 88 -10.38 1.31 6.19
N SER A 89 -10.98 1.58 5.02
CA SER A 89 -12.40 1.34 4.82
C SER A 89 -12.70 -0.14 5.04
N GLU A 90 -13.37 -0.43 6.15
CA GLU A 90 -14.08 -1.69 6.34
C GLU A 90 -15.20 -1.71 5.29
N LYS A 91 -15.41 -2.84 4.60
CA LYS A 91 -16.61 -2.96 3.78
C LYS A 91 -17.78 -2.95 4.77
N ASP A 92 -18.53 -1.86 4.84
CA ASP A 92 -19.85 -1.84 5.46
C ASP A 92 -20.66 -2.99 4.87
N GLY A 93 -20.80 -4.07 5.63
CA GLY A 93 -21.23 -5.34 5.06
C GLY A 93 -21.50 -6.44 6.06
N VAL A 94 -21.86 -6.13 7.31
CA VAL A 94 -22.83 -6.88 8.12
C VAL A 94 -23.44 -5.89 9.13
N GLN A 95 -24.65 -5.39 8.85
CA GLN A 95 -25.51 -4.84 9.88
C GLN A 95 -26.19 -6.01 10.61
N HIS A 96 -26.28 -5.87 11.94
CA HIS A 96 -27.00 -6.65 12.96
C HIS A 96 -27.85 -7.85 12.55
#